data_AF-A0A1G6KZA2-F1
#
_entry.id   AF-A0A1G6KZA2-F1
#
_cell.length_a   1.000
_cell.length_b   1.000
_cell.length_c   1.000
_cell.angle_alpha   90.00
_cell.angle_beta   90.00
_cell.angle_gamma   90.00
#
_symmetry.space_group_name_H-M   'P 1'
#
loop_
_entity.id
_entity.type
_entity.pdbx_description
1 polymer ?
#
loop_
_entity_poly.entity_id
_entity_poly.type
_entity_poly.pdbx_seq_one_letter_code
_entity_poly.pdbx_strand_id
1 'polypeptide(L)'
;MAGSTITINPEQMTDVYNRLLSIATELQTNAIPAIQEIMGLEFYKEGKAIDAIAAYPEANEKFLELMEHYSRISTLVNDTLYQMMQTDTFAAVRIMAALEV
;
A
#
# COMPACT_ATOMS: atom_id res chain seq x y z
N MET A 1 -21.85 6.61 17.40
CA MET A 1 -20.75 6.32 16.45
C MET A 1 -21.29 5.31 15.46
N ALA A 2 -21.63 5.73 14.24
CA ALA A 2 -22.04 4.79 13.21
C ALA A 2 -20.79 3.97 12.83
N GLY A 3 -20.66 2.75 13.36
CA GLY A 3 -19.63 1.83 12.93
C GLY A 3 -19.92 1.48 11.48
N SER A 4 -19.13 1.99 10.55
CA SER A 4 -19.15 1.58 9.16
C SER A 4 -18.91 0.08 9.13
N THR A 5 -19.95 -0.69 8.81
CA THR A 5 -19.87 -2.14 8.72
C THR A 5 -18.96 -2.49 7.54
N ILE A 6 -17.85 -3.18 7.81
CA ILE A 6 -17.00 -3.74 6.77
C ILE A 6 -17.76 -4.91 6.15
N THR A 7 -18.13 -4.80 4.88
CA THR A 7 -18.90 -5.82 4.15
C THR A 7 -18.01 -6.82 3.40
N ILE A 8 -16.71 -6.56 3.41
CA ILE A 8 -15.68 -7.38 2.75
C ILE A 8 -15.26 -8.48 3.73
N ASN A 9 -15.13 -9.72 3.27
CA ASN A 9 -14.70 -10.83 4.13
C ASN A 9 -13.16 -10.87 4.29
N PRO A 10 -12.60 -11.64 5.24
CA PRO A 10 -11.16 -11.72 5.48
C PRO A 10 -10.34 -12.13 4.24
N GLU A 11 -10.83 -13.07 3.44
CA GLU A 11 -10.15 -13.55 2.22
C GLU A 11 -10.03 -12.43 1.17
N GLN A 12 -11.12 -11.71 0.91
CA GLN A 12 -11.15 -10.55 0.03
C GLN A 12 -10.25 -9.42 0.56
N MET A 13 -10.15 -9.27 1.89
CA MET A 13 -9.23 -8.30 2.51
C MET A 13 -7.77 -8.72 2.33
N THR A 14 -7.46 -10.02 2.42
CA THR A 14 -6.14 -10.57 2.09
C THR A 14 -5.78 -10.32 0.62
N ASP A 15 -6.73 -10.48 -0.31
CA ASP A 15 -6.50 -10.16 -1.72
C ASP A 15 -6.17 -8.68 -1.94
N VAL A 16 -6.88 -7.78 -1.25
CA VAL A 16 -6.58 -6.33 -1.28
C VAL A 16 -5.17 -6.07 -0.74
N TYR A 17 -4.81 -6.65 0.39
CA TYR A 17 -3.47 -6.54 0.96
C TYR A 17 -2.39 -6.99 -0.03
N ASN A 18 -2.56 -8.16 -0.66
CA ASN A 18 -1.59 -8.70 -1.61
C ASN A 18 -1.42 -7.80 -2.83
N ARG A 19 -2.51 -7.20 -3.32
CA ARG A 19 -2.46 -6.23 -4.44
C ARG A 19 -1.68 -4.97 -4.05
N LEU A 20 -1.94 -4.42 -2.87
CA LEU A 20 -1.23 -3.23 -2.38
C LEU A 20 0.26 -3.49 -2.21
N LEU A 21 0.63 -4.66 -1.65
CA LEU A 21 2.01 -5.10 -1.52
C LEU A 21 2.70 -5.24 -2.88
N SER A 22 2.02 -5.82 -3.87
CA SER A 22 2.55 -5.95 -5.23
C SER A 22 2.82 -4.60 -5.87
N ILE A 23 1.92 -3.62 -5.71
CA ILE A 23 2.11 -2.26 -6.24
C ILE A 23 3.29 -1.57 -5.54
N ALA A 24 3.36 -1.65 -4.22
CA ALA A 24 4.47 -1.08 -3.46
C ALA A 24 5.82 -1.69 -3.89
N THR A 25 5.85 -3.01 -4.11
CA THR A 25 7.04 -3.72 -4.60
C THR A 25 7.45 -3.22 -5.99
N GLU A 26 6.52 -3.13 -6.93
CA GLU A 26 6.77 -2.65 -8.30
C GLU A 26 7.35 -1.24 -8.33
N LEU A 27 6.79 -0.34 -7.51
CA LEU A 27 7.29 1.02 -7.38
C LEU A 27 8.73 1.04 -6.85
N GLN A 28 9.04 0.20 -5.87
CA GLN A 28 10.35 0.15 -5.24
C GLN A 28 11.41 -0.52 -6.11
N THR A 29 11.08 -1.61 -6.82
CA THR A 29 12.04 -2.39 -7.59
C THR A 29 12.29 -1.86 -8.99
N ASN A 30 11.29 -1.24 -9.61
CA ASN A 30 11.35 -0.84 -11.02
C ASN A 30 11.27 0.69 -11.20
N ALA A 31 10.25 1.33 -10.63
CA ALA A 31 10.01 2.76 -10.89
C ALA A 31 11.11 3.66 -10.30
N ILE A 32 11.45 3.49 -9.02
CA ILE A 32 12.47 4.34 -8.36
C ILE A 32 13.85 4.21 -9.05
N PRO A 33 14.38 2.99 -9.31
CA PRO A 33 15.66 2.84 -10.01
C PRO A 33 15.64 3.43 -11.43
N ALA A 34 14.56 3.25 -12.18
CA ALA A 34 14.44 3.80 -13.54
C ALA A 34 14.47 5.33 -13.53
N ILE A 35 13.82 5.99 -12.57
CA ILE A 35 13.86 7.45 -12.47
C ILE A 35 15.27 7.93 -12.11
N GLN A 36 15.96 7.24 -11.20
CA GLN A 36 17.36 7.55 -10.86
C GLN A 36 18.30 7.37 -12.06
N GLU A 37 18.10 6.32 -12.87
CA GLU A 37 18.87 6.08 -14.09
C GLU A 37 18.68 7.21 -15.10
N ILE A 38 17.43 7.62 -15.35
CA ILE A 38 17.10 8.72 -16.27
C ILE A 38 17.78 10.02 -15.82
N MET A 39 17.70 10.36 -14.53
CA MET A 39 18.40 11.52 -13.97
C MET A 39 19.94 11.43 -14.09
N GLY A 40 20.48 10.22 -14.21
CA GLY A 40 21.90 9.94 -14.29
C GLY A 40 22.52 10.15 -15.68
N LEU A 41 21.72 10.21 -16.75
CA LEU A 41 22.23 10.29 -18.13
C LEU A 41 22.89 11.64 -18.45
N GLU A 42 23.97 11.62 -19.22
CA GLU A 42 24.74 12.82 -19.63
C GLU A 42 23.88 13.86 -20.36
N PHE A 43 22.95 13.41 -21.20
CA PHE A 43 22.00 14.28 -21.92
C PHE A 43 21.24 15.22 -20.97
N TYR A 44 20.90 14.74 -19.78
CA TYR A 44 20.21 15.48 -18.74
C TYR A 44 21.17 16.28 -17.85
N LYS A 45 22.42 15.82 -17.66
CA LYS A 45 23.46 16.53 -16.89
C LYS A 45 24.10 17.71 -17.63
N GLU A 46 24.19 17.66 -18.95
CA GLU A 46 24.87 18.67 -19.78
C GLU A 46 24.02 19.91 -20.12
N GLY A 47 22.85 20.06 -19.49
CA GLY A 47 22.05 21.28 -19.57
C GLY A 47 21.22 21.45 -20.84
N LYS A 48 21.40 20.61 -21.87
CA LYS A 48 20.64 20.69 -23.13
C LYS A 48 19.15 20.35 -22.99
N ALA A 49 18.76 19.76 -21.86
CA ALA A 49 17.39 19.37 -21.55
C ALA A 49 16.89 19.92 -20.21
N ILE A 50 17.58 20.87 -19.56
CA ILE A 50 17.29 21.37 -18.20
C ILE A 50 15.81 21.71 -17.96
N ASP A 51 15.14 22.29 -18.95
CA ASP A 51 13.71 22.64 -18.85
C ASP A 51 12.80 21.40 -18.85
N ALA A 52 13.15 20.34 -19.59
CA ALA A 52 12.40 19.09 -19.64
C ALA A 52 12.58 18.25 -18.36
N ILE A 53 13.70 18.40 -17.66
CA ILE A 53 14.03 17.72 -16.39
C ILE A 53 13.59 18.52 -15.16
N ALA A 54 13.17 19.78 -15.32
CA ALA A 54 12.68 20.59 -14.19
C ALA A 54 11.47 19.95 -13.47
N ALA A 55 10.66 19.16 -14.20
CA ALA A 55 9.53 18.42 -13.63
C ALA A 55 9.93 17.09 -12.96
N TYR A 56 11.14 16.57 -13.20
CA TYR A 56 11.55 15.27 -12.66
C TYR A 56 11.71 15.23 -11.14
N PRO A 57 12.27 16.25 -10.46
CA PRO A 57 12.31 16.31 -9.00
C PRO A 57 10.91 16.24 -8.38
N GLU A 58 9.96 17.01 -8.89
CA GLU A 58 8.56 17.01 -8.42
C GLU A 58 7.90 15.66 -8.69
N ALA A 59 8.09 15.08 -9.88
CA ALA A 59 7.60 13.74 -10.18
C ALA A 59 8.17 12.69 -9.22
N ASN A 60 9.47 12.79 -8.88
CA ASN A 60 10.12 11.88 -7.93
C ASN A 60 9.53 12.01 -6.52
N GLU A 61 9.30 13.23 -6.04
CA GLU A 61 8.58 13.46 -4.78
C GLU A 61 7.19 12.81 -4.81
N LYS A 62 6.44 12.97 -5.89
CA LYS A 62 5.12 12.35 -6.06
C LYS A 62 5.20 10.81 -6.05
N PHE A 63 6.24 10.23 -6.63
CA PHE A 63 6.48 8.78 -6.57
C PHE A 63 6.80 8.29 -5.15
N LEU A 64 7.59 9.06 -4.39
CA LEU A 64 7.89 8.75 -2.98
C LEU A 64 6.64 8.88 -2.10
N GLU A 65 5.83 9.93 -2.29
CA GLU A 65 4.53 10.09 -1.64
C GLU A 65 3.59 8.92 -1.97
N LEU A 66 3.54 8.51 -3.24
CA LEU A 66 2.72 7.39 -3.67
C LEU A 66 3.14 6.07 -2.99
N MET A 67 4.45 5.82 -2.90
CA MET A 67 5.00 4.66 -2.19
C MET A 67 4.63 4.69 -0.70
N GLU A 68 4.76 5.84 -0.05
CA GLU A 68 4.36 6.02 1.35
C GLU A 68 2.87 5.74 1.55
N HIS A 69 2.02 6.22 0.64
CA HIS A 69 0.59 5.97 0.68
C HIS A 69 0.26 4.48 0.55
N TYR A 70 0.84 3.77 -0.42
CA TYR A 70 0.61 2.33 -0.56
C TYR A 70 1.10 1.53 0.66
N SER A 71 2.24 1.91 1.24
CA SER A 71 2.73 1.31 2.47
C SER A 71 1.75 1.53 3.63
N ARG A 72 1.31 2.78 3.83
CA ARG A 72 0.37 3.13 4.91
C ARG A 72 -0.99 2.45 4.76
N ILE A 73 -1.53 2.39 3.55
CA ILE A 73 -2.79 1.70 3.27
C ILE A 73 -2.63 0.19 3.54
N SER A 74 -1.50 -0.41 3.16
CA SER A 74 -1.23 -1.83 3.44
C SER A 74 -1.23 -2.13 4.93
N THR A 75 -0.62 -1.27 5.75
CA THR A 75 -0.64 -1.39 7.21
C THR A 75 -2.07 -1.32 7.76
N LEU A 76 -2.86 -0.34 7.33
CA LEU A 76 -4.26 -0.19 7.74
C LEU A 76 -5.12 -1.41 7.38
N VAL A 77 -4.94 -1.95 6.17
CA VAL A 77 -5.65 -3.16 5.71
C VAL A 77 -5.24 -4.37 6.55
N ASN A 78 -3.95 -4.53 6.85
CA ASN A 78 -3.45 -5.63 7.67
C ASN A 78 -3.96 -5.56 9.11
N ASP A 79 -3.92 -4.38 9.73
CA ASP A 79 -4.46 -4.16 11.08
C ASP A 79 -5.97 -4.45 11.15
N THR A 80 -6.70 -4.06 10.10
CA THR A 80 -8.13 -4.33 9.97
C THR A 80 -8.40 -5.84 9.84
N LEU A 81 -7.65 -6.54 8.99
CA LEU A 81 -7.74 -8.00 8.84
C LEU A 81 -7.48 -8.71 10.17
N TYR A 82 -6.46 -8.27 10.91
CA TYR A 82 -6.16 -8.81 12.23
C TYR A 82 -7.33 -8.62 13.22
N GLN A 83 -7.94 -7.44 13.24
CA GLN A 83 -9.11 -7.16 14.07
C GLN A 83 -10.34 -8.00 13.67
N MET A 84 -10.56 -8.22 12.38
CA MET A 84 -11.63 -9.09 11.89
C MET A 84 -11.47 -10.52 12.41
N MET A 85 -10.27 -11.10 12.27
CA MET A 85 -10.00 -12.46 12.77
C MET A 85 -10.16 -12.58 14.30
N GLN A 86 -9.71 -11.58 15.05
CA GLN A 86 -9.89 -11.56 16.51
C GLN A 86 -11.37 -11.50 16.89
N THR A 87 -12.15 -10.68 16.19
CA THR A 87 -13.58 -10.51 16.44
C THR A 87 -14.33 -11.80 16.14
N ASP A 88 -14.02 -12.46 15.02
CA ASP A 88 -14.61 -13.75 14.65
C ASP A 88 -14.26 -14.85 15.65
N THR A 89 -12.99 -14.91 16.08
CA THR A 89 -12.54 -15.86 17.10
C THR A 89 -13.27 -15.64 18.42
N PHE A 90 -13.39 -14.38 18.87
CA PHE A 90 -14.10 -14.02 20.09
C PHE A 90 -15.59 -14.39 20.01
N ALA A 91 -16.24 -14.10 18.88
CA ALA A 91 -17.64 -14.47 18.66
C ALA A 91 -17.83 -15.98 18.67
N ALA A 92 -16.95 -16.75 18.01
CA ALA A 92 -17.00 -18.21 18.00
C ALA A 92 -16.88 -18.81 19.40
N VAL A 93 -15.92 -18.33 20.21
CA VAL A 93 -15.76 -18.77 21.62
C VAL A 93 -17.02 -18.51 22.43
N ARG A 94 -17.64 -17.33 22.27
CA ARG A 94 -18.87 -16.97 22.99
C ARG A 94 -20.07 -17.83 22.57
N ILE A 95 -20.17 -18.18 21.29
CA ILE A 95 -21.21 -19.07 20.77
C ILE A 95 -21.02 -20.48 21.31
N MET A 96 -19.79 -21.02 21.28
CA MET A 96 -19.51 -22.35 21.84
C MET A 96 -19.87 -22.42 23.33
N ALA A 97 -19.45 -21.42 24.12
CA ALA A 97 -19.79 -21.35 25.54
C ALA A 97 -21.30 -21.21 25.82
N ALA A 98 -22.09 -20.70 24.87
CA ALA A 98 -23.55 -20.61 25.00
C ALA A 98 -24.28 -21.88 24.53
N LEU A 99 -23.62 -22.71 23.70
CA LEU A 99 -24.13 -23.99 23.21
C LEU A 99 -23.76 -25.17 24.13
N GLU A 100 -22.67 -25.04 24.89
CA GLU A 100 -22.36 -25.93 26.01
C GLU A 100 -23.32 -25.62 27.18
N VAL A 101 -24.46 -26.33 27.19
CA VAL A 101 -25.23 -26.66 28.40
C VAL A 101 -24.74 -28.01 28.92
#